data_AF-C3MMG7-F1
#
_entry.id   AF-C3MMG7-F1
#
_cell.length_a   1.000
_cell.length_b   1.000
_cell.length_c   1.000
_cell.angle_alpha   90.00
_cell.angle_beta   90.00
_cell.angle_gamma   90.00
#
_symmetry.space_group_name_H-M   'P 1'
#
loop_
_entity.id
_entity.type
_entity.pdbx_description
1 polymer ?
#
loop_
_entity_poly.entity_id
_entity_poly.type
_entity_poly.pdbx_seq_one_letter_code
_entity_poly.pdbx_strand_id
1 'polypeptide(L)'
;MGVSISDIKYLVERPDIFGFKLETIRKDTEFNTLITDVKQNGIKIENYWIKCNKDTGECEVVDDNSNNLVIVNFLKKTIIRYITTKL
;
A
#
# COMPACT_ATOMS: atom_id res chain seq x y z
N MET A 1 6.45 6.49 -18.83
CA MET A 1 5.18 5.81 -18.52
C MET A 1 4.90 6.07 -17.05
N GLY A 2 3.98 6.98 -16.75
CA GLY A 2 3.61 7.34 -15.38
C GLY A 2 2.59 6.33 -14.87
N VAL A 3 2.87 5.68 -13.75
CA VAL A 3 1.90 4.80 -13.09
C VAL A 3 0.82 5.69 -12.50
N SER A 4 -0.42 5.54 -12.95
CA SER A 4 -1.54 6.32 -12.46
C SER A 4 -2.05 5.71 -11.14
N ILE A 5 -2.71 6.49 -10.29
CA ILE A 5 -3.32 5.98 -9.05
C ILE A 5 -4.31 4.83 -9.33
N SER A 6 -4.96 4.84 -10.50
CA SER A 6 -5.82 3.77 -11.00
C SER A 6 -5.09 2.43 -11.20
N ASP A 7 -3.78 2.46 -11.46
CA ASP A 7 -2.94 1.28 -11.67
C ASP A 7 -2.41 0.69 -10.37
N ILE A 8 -2.62 1.36 -9.22
CA ILE A 8 -2.12 0.89 -7.91
C ILE A 8 -2.63 -0.52 -7.60
N LYS A 9 -3.90 -0.83 -7.94
CA LYS A 9 -4.46 -2.18 -7.78
C LYS A 9 -3.65 -3.21 -8.57
N TYR A 10 -3.45 -2.97 -9.86
CA TYR A 10 -2.66 -3.84 -10.74
C TYR A 10 -1.20 -3.96 -10.28
N LEU A 11 -0.62 -2.87 -9.80
CA LEU A 11 0.74 -2.83 -9.29
C LEU A 11 0.90 -3.64 -8.01
N VAL A 12 -0.09 -3.59 -7.10
CA VAL A 12 -0.10 -4.40 -5.87
C VAL A 12 -0.33 -5.89 -6.15
N GLU A 13 -1.11 -6.22 -7.18
CA GLU A 13 -1.37 -7.61 -7.59
C GLU A 13 -0.23 -8.22 -8.42
N ARG A 14 0.43 -7.42 -9.26
CA ARG A 14 1.46 -7.84 -10.22
C ARG A 14 2.71 -6.93 -10.17
N PRO A 15 3.41 -6.83 -9.02
CA PRO A 15 4.60 -5.97 -8.89
C PRO A 15 5.70 -6.25 -9.92
N ASP A 16 5.86 -7.51 -10.28
CA ASP A 16 6.88 -8.02 -11.21
C ASP A 16 6.76 -7.39 -12.60
N ILE A 17 5.54 -7.18 -13.10
CA ILE A 17 5.28 -6.58 -14.42
C ILE A 17 5.78 -5.14 -14.47
N PHE A 18 5.70 -4.42 -13.35
CA PHE A 18 6.13 -3.03 -13.25
C PHE A 18 7.59 -2.88 -12.81
N GLY A 19 8.30 -4.01 -12.58
CA GLY A 19 9.67 -4.04 -12.10
C GLY A 19 9.81 -3.59 -10.64
N PHE A 20 8.76 -3.73 -9.84
CA PHE A 20 8.78 -3.43 -8.41
C PHE A 20 9.26 -4.66 -7.62
N LYS A 21 10.11 -4.42 -6.62
CA LYS A 21 10.51 -5.45 -5.66
C LYS A 21 9.43 -5.61 -4.59
N LEU A 22 8.97 -6.83 -4.35
CA LEU A 22 8.04 -7.13 -3.26
C LEU A 22 8.84 -7.51 -2.01
N GLU A 23 8.68 -6.72 -0.96
CA GLU A 23 9.15 -6.99 0.39
C GLU A 23 7.95 -7.29 1.27
N THR A 24 8.10 -8.22 2.20
CA THR A 24 7.03 -8.59 3.13
C THR A 24 7.52 -8.34 4.53
N ILE A 25 6.84 -7.46 5.26
CA ILE A 25 7.23 -7.07 6.62
C ILE A 25 6.12 -7.50 7.59
N ARG A 26 6.51 -8.14 8.69
CA ARG A 26 5.63 -8.34 9.84
C ARG A 26 5.75 -7.13 10.75
N LYS A 27 4.67 -6.38 10.92
CA LYS A 27 4.54 -5.35 11.97
C LYS A 27 3.21 -5.55 12.66
N ASP A 28 3.26 -5.91 13.94
CA ASP A 28 2.06 -6.14 14.74
C ASP A 28 1.63 -4.89 15.55
N THR A 29 2.56 -4.00 15.93
CA THR A 29 2.27 -2.91 16.89
C THR A 29 1.77 -1.59 16.29
N GLU A 30 2.11 -1.27 15.04
CA GLU A 30 1.76 0.03 14.40
C GLU A 30 0.74 -0.12 13.26
N PHE A 31 0.35 -1.35 12.94
CA PHE A 31 -0.48 -1.68 11.79
C PHE A 31 -1.87 -1.05 11.85
N ASN A 32 -2.55 -1.17 12.99
CA ASN A 32 -3.89 -0.60 13.17
C ASN A 32 -3.86 0.93 13.13
N THR A 33 -2.84 1.56 13.73
CA THR A 33 -2.66 3.01 13.72
C THR A 33 -2.49 3.54 12.29
N LEU A 34 -1.64 2.89 11.50
CA LEU A 34 -1.44 3.22 10.08
C LEU A 34 -2.72 3.02 9.27
N ILE A 35 -3.45 1.93 9.48
CA ILE A 35 -4.73 1.70 8.80
C ILE A 35 -5.74 2.81 9.11
N THR A 36 -5.91 3.14 10.39
CA THR A 36 -6.85 4.20 10.79
C THR A 36 -6.46 5.54 10.19
N ASP A 37 -5.18 5.89 10.22
CA ASP A 37 -4.67 7.13 9.62
C ASP A 37 -4.91 7.18 8.10
N VAL A 38 -4.64 6.09 7.37
CA VAL A 38 -4.90 5.99 5.92
C VAL A 38 -6.40 6.09 5.61
N LYS A 39 -7.27 5.48 6.43
CA LYS A 39 -8.73 5.59 6.26
C LYS A 39 -9.27 6.98 6.60
N GLN A 40 -8.61 7.74 7.48
CA GLN A 40 -9.03 9.10 7.85
C GLN A 40 -8.51 10.17 6.87
N ASN A 41 -7.27 10.02 6.42
CA ASN A 41 -6.55 11.06 5.66
C ASN A 41 -6.31 10.69 4.19
N GLY A 42 -6.64 9.46 3.78
CA GLY A 42 -6.50 8.98 2.41
C GLY A 42 -7.75 9.21 1.55
N ILE A 43 -7.64 8.86 0.28
CA ILE A 43 -8.74 8.82 -0.68
C ILE A 43 -9.25 7.38 -0.83
N LYS A 44 -10.57 7.20 -0.93
CA LYS A 44 -11.16 5.89 -1.21
C LYS A 44 -11.37 5.71 -2.72
N ILE A 45 -10.82 4.63 -3.26
CA ILE A 45 -10.98 4.18 -4.64
C ILE A 45 -11.42 2.72 -4.63
N GLU A 46 -12.64 2.45 -5.09
CA GLU A 46 -13.28 1.14 -4.94
C GLU A 46 -13.26 0.65 -3.48
N ASN A 47 -12.55 -0.46 -3.21
CA ASN A 47 -12.38 -1.08 -1.91
C ASN A 47 -11.01 -0.73 -1.27
N TYR A 48 -10.26 0.21 -1.84
CA TYR A 48 -8.93 0.58 -1.36
C TYR A 48 -8.94 2.01 -0.82
N TRP A 49 -8.32 2.19 0.33
CA TRP A 49 -7.95 3.48 0.87
C TRP A 49 -6.50 3.76 0.53
N ILE A 50 -6.22 4.91 -0.07
CA ILE A 50 -4.90 5.24 -0.59
C ILE A 50 -4.49 6.60 -0.01
N LYS A 51 -3.37 6.62 0.70
CA LYS A 51 -2.73 7.84 1.19
C LYS A 51 -1.34 7.92 0.57
N CYS A 52 -1.09 8.98 -0.19
CA CYS A 52 0.19 9.17 -0.87
C CYS A 52 0.95 10.35 -0.28
N ASN A 53 2.20 10.10 0.11
CA ASN A 53 3.18 11.11 0.45
C ASN A 53 4.05 11.39 -0.79
N LYS A 54 3.88 12.59 -1.35
CA LYS A 54 4.63 13.03 -2.54
C LYS A 54 6.10 13.29 -2.24
N ASP A 55 6.43 13.73 -1.03
CA ASP A 55 7.80 14.06 -0.64
C ASP A 55 8.67 12.80 -0.58
N THR A 56 8.09 11.68 -0.13
CA THR A 56 8.79 10.38 -0.06
C THR A 56 8.52 9.48 -1.27
N GLY A 57 7.55 9.84 -2.13
CA GLY A 57 7.09 9.02 -3.25
C GLY A 57 6.48 7.69 -2.79
N GLU A 58 5.90 7.67 -1.60
CA GLU A 58 5.29 6.48 -0.98
C GLU A 58 3.77 6.61 -0.96
N CYS A 59 3.07 5.54 -1.27
CA CYS A 59 1.63 5.44 -1.13
C CYS A 59 1.28 4.24 -0.24
N GLU A 60 0.62 4.53 0.86
CA GLU A 60 0.00 3.54 1.74
C GLU A 60 -1.36 3.17 1.17
N VAL A 61 -1.61 1.88 1.01
CA VAL A 61 -2.80 1.30 0.39
C VAL A 61 -3.39 0.31 1.37
N VAL A 62 -4.62 0.55 1.80
CA VAL A 62 -5.36 -0.33 2.71
C VAL A 62 -6.54 -0.92 1.97
N ASP A 63 -6.64 -2.25 1.95
CA ASP A 63 -7.82 -2.97 1.47
C ASP A 63 -8.89 -3.02 2.57
N ASP A 64 -10.07 -2.47 2.29
CA ASP A 64 -11.20 -2.39 3.24
C ASP A 64 -11.79 -3.78 3.55
N ASN A 65 -11.67 -4.76 2.64
CA ASN A 65 -12.21 -6.11 2.82
C ASN A 65 -11.31 -6.99 3.68
N SER A 66 -10.00 -6.88 3.48
CA SER A 66 -9.01 -7.75 4.12
C SER A 66 -8.25 -7.06 5.26
N ASN A 67 -8.45 -5.74 5.45
CA ASN A 67 -7.62 -4.88 6.29
C ASN A 67 -6.12 -5.07 6.03
N ASN A 68 -5.73 -5.46 4.81
CA ASN A 68 -4.33 -5.59 4.44
C ASN A 68 -3.77 -4.20 4.12
N LEU A 69 -2.62 -3.87 4.71
CA LEU A 69 -1.86 -2.66 4.39
C LEU A 69 -0.71 -3.01 3.44
N VAL A 70 -0.54 -2.20 2.41
CA VAL A 70 0.54 -2.29 1.43
C VAL A 70 1.13 -0.90 1.24
N ILE A 71 2.45 -0.75 1.35
CA ILE A 71 3.13 0.51 1.06
C ILE A 71 3.85 0.36 -0.27
N VAL A 72 3.54 1.24 -1.21
CA VAL A 72 4.17 1.31 -2.53
C VAL A 72 5.12 2.50 -2.54
N ASN A 73 6.41 2.24 -2.67
CA ASN A 73 7.41 3.28 -2.90
C ASN A 73 7.77 3.35 -4.38
N PHE A 74 7.33 4.42 -5.05
CA PHE A 74 7.55 4.63 -6.48
C PHE A 74 8.98 5.04 -6.82
N LEU A 75 9.70 5.70 -5.89
CA LEU A 75 11.09 6.12 -6.08
C LEU A 75 12.06 4.92 -6.01
N LYS A 76 11.88 4.08 -4.98
CA LYS A 76 12.68 2.86 -4.77
C LYS A 76 12.20 1.69 -5.63
N LYS A 77 11.01 1.81 -6.24
CA LYS A 77 10.30 0.73 -6.93
C LYS A 77 10.16 -0.50 -6.02
N THR A 78 9.65 -0.28 -4.82
CA THR A 78 9.45 -1.34 -3.81
C THR A 78 8.01 -1.35 -3.36
N ILE A 79 7.44 -2.53 -3.18
CA ILE A 79 6.16 -2.74 -2.52
C ILE A 79 6.42 -3.47 -1.22
N ILE A 80 6.00 -2.90 -0.11
CA ILE A 80 6.06 -3.49 1.21
C ILE A 80 4.66 -3.99 1.55
N ARG A 81 4.46 -5.30 1.58
CA ARG A 81 3.21 -5.91 2.04
C ARG A 81 3.31 -6.19 3.54
N TYR A 82 2.36 -5.66 4.29
CA TYR A 82 2.20 -5.99 5.70
C TYR A 82 1.31 -7.20 5.84
N ILE A 83 1.78 -8.20 6.57
CA ILE A 83 1.00 -9.37 6.95
C ILE A 83 0.79 -9.33 8.45
N THR A 84 -0.47 -9.39 8.88
CA THR A 84 -0.81 -9.62 10.28
C THR A 84 -0.72 -11.12 10.54
N THR A 85 -0.04 -11.49 11.61
CA THR A 85 -0.19 -12.85 12.12
C THR A 85 -1.50 -12.84 12.89
N LYS A 86 -2.60 -13.32 12.29
CA LYS A 86 -3.75 -13.74 13.09
C LYS A 86 -3.22 -14.74 14.12
N LEU A 87 -3.26 -14.35 15.39
CA LEU A 87 -3.21 -15.25 16.53
C LEU A 87 -4.30 -16.31 16.40
#